data_AF-A0A8H6PSX3-F1
#
_entry.id   AF-A0A8H6PSX3-F1
#
_cell.length_a   1.000
_cell.length_b   1.000
_cell.length_c   1.000
_cell.angle_alpha   90.00
_cell.angle_beta   90.00
_cell.angle_gamma   90.00
#
_symmetry.space_group_name_H-M   'P 1'
#
loop_
_entity.id
_entity.type
_entity.pdbx_description
1 polymer ?
#
loop_
_entity_poly.entity_id
_entity_poly.type
_entity_poly.pdbx_seq_one_letter_code
_entity_poly.pdbx_strand_id
1 'polypeptide(L)'
;MSEYPTAFRAAQVLGLTGAAWLSGNMFALSLITTPALVQSLHEKQVTPSTAAKLWANIYNTGKLQNPPIAAATAAVLFYLAWAVREGSALSLLAGPNSSLLYAVSGALTVGIVPFTLTCMMGTNRELEAKVGSKDEIEATRTEVESLLERWGVLNAVRGGLPLVGAVAAALAAIA
;
A
#
# COMPACT_ATOMS: atom_id res chain seq x y z
N MET A 1 37.66 -7.38 -0.84
CA MET A 1 36.44 -6.63 -1.15
C MET A 1 35.74 -6.38 0.17
N SER A 2 35.55 -5.12 0.56
CA SER A 2 34.81 -4.80 1.78
C SER A 2 33.34 -5.04 1.49
N GLU A 3 32.79 -6.14 2.00
CA GLU A 3 31.36 -6.44 1.85
C GLU A 3 30.56 -5.74 2.94
N TYR A 4 29.33 -5.36 2.61
CA TYR A 4 28.38 -4.86 3.60
C TYR A 4 28.26 -5.83 4.79
N PRO A 5 28.21 -5.32 6.04
CA PRO A 5 27.94 -6.16 7.20
C PRO A 5 26.61 -6.92 7.03
N THR A 6 26.55 -8.14 7.58
CA THR A 6 25.34 -8.99 7.50
C THR A 6 24.08 -8.28 7.99
N ALA A 7 24.19 -7.49 9.06
CA ALA A 7 23.07 -6.72 9.59
C ALA A 7 22.54 -5.66 8.60
N PHE A 8 23.43 -5.05 7.81
CA PHE A 8 23.04 -4.10 6.77
C PHE A 8 22.30 -4.81 5.62
N ARG A 9 22.82 -5.96 5.16
CA ARG A 9 22.13 -6.78 4.16
C ARG A 9 20.76 -7.25 4.63
N ALA A 10 20.64 -7.64 5.90
CA ALA A 10 19.36 -8.00 6.51
C ALA A 10 18.38 -6.82 6.47
N ALA A 11 18.84 -5.60 6.77
CA ALA A 11 18.01 -4.40 6.66
C ALA A 11 17.57 -4.12 5.21
N GLN A 12 18.44 -4.31 4.22
CA GLN A 12 18.08 -4.18 2.79
C GLN A 12 16.95 -5.15 2.41
N VAL A 13 17.09 -6.42 2.79
CA VAL A 13 16.07 -7.45 2.53
C VAL A 13 14.75 -7.09 3.23
N LEU A 14 14.79 -6.71 4.51
CA LEU A 14 13.59 -6.34 5.27
C LEU A 14 12.87 -5.12 4.67
N GLY A 15 13.60 -4.06 4.32
CA GLY A 15 13.02 -2.86 3.71
C GLY A 15 12.37 -3.15 2.35
N LEU A 16 13.07 -3.88 1.48
CA LEU A 16 12.56 -4.25 0.15
C LEU A 16 11.35 -5.16 0.23
N THR A 17 11.43 -6.22 1.03
CA THR A 17 10.33 -7.19 1.17
C THR A 17 9.11 -6.58 1.83
N GLY A 18 9.29 -5.72 2.85
CA GLY A 18 8.18 -5.02 3.48
C GLY A 18 7.43 -4.11 2.50
N ALA A 19 8.15 -3.35 1.66
CA ALA A 19 7.56 -2.49 0.65
C ALA A 19 6.84 -3.31 -0.44
N ALA A 20 7.49 -4.36 -0.95
CA ALA A 20 6.89 -5.25 -1.95
C ALA A 20 5.63 -5.96 -1.42
N TRP A 21 5.65 -6.42 -0.17
CA TRP A 21 4.50 -7.09 0.46
C TRP A 21 3.32 -6.12 0.63
N LEU A 22 3.56 -4.88 1.08
CA LEU A 22 2.53 -3.85 1.19
C LEU A 22 1.87 -3.56 -0.17
N SER A 23 2.70 -3.40 -1.21
CA SER A 23 2.23 -3.24 -2.58
C SER A 23 1.37 -4.43 -3.03
N GLY A 24 1.88 -5.65 -2.87
CA GLY A 24 1.19 -6.87 -3.28
C GLY A 24 -0.17 -7.05 -2.59
N ASN A 25 -0.25 -6.77 -1.29
CA ASN A 25 -1.51 -6.78 -0.54
C ASN A 25 -2.52 -5.78 -1.14
N MET A 26 -2.11 -4.55 -1.44
CA MET A 26 -3.00 -3.56 -2.05
C MET A 26 -3.45 -3.97 -3.46
N PHE A 27 -2.53 -4.44 -4.31
CA PHE A 27 -2.90 -4.90 -5.65
C PHE A 27 -3.82 -6.11 -5.61
N ALA A 28 -3.66 -7.04 -4.67
CA ALA A 28 -4.58 -8.16 -4.51
C ALA A 28 -6.01 -7.68 -4.21
N LEU A 29 -6.16 -6.68 -3.34
CA LEU A 29 -7.48 -6.10 -3.06
C LEU A 29 -8.09 -5.44 -4.30
N SER A 30 -7.29 -4.76 -5.12
CA SER A 30 -7.77 -4.07 -6.33
C SER A 30 -8.03 -5.00 -7.51
N LEU A 31 -7.21 -6.02 -7.71
CA LEU A 31 -7.24 -6.88 -8.90
C LEU A 31 -8.02 -8.17 -8.71
N ILE A 32 -8.24 -8.58 -7.45
CA ILE A 32 -8.91 -9.85 -7.13
C ILE A 32 -10.16 -9.57 -6.30
N THR A 33 -10.01 -8.93 -5.13
CA THR A 33 -11.12 -8.80 -4.18
C THR A 33 -12.21 -7.84 -4.66
N THR A 34 -11.82 -6.68 -5.19
CA THR A 34 -12.78 -5.66 -5.64
C THR A 34 -13.61 -6.15 -6.84
N PRO A 35 -13.01 -6.71 -7.92
CA PRO A 35 -13.79 -7.26 -9.03
C PRO A 35 -14.71 -8.39 -8.60
N ALA A 36 -14.29 -9.26 -7.68
CA ALA A 36 -15.14 -10.32 -7.15
C ALA A 36 -16.37 -9.76 -6.40
N LEU A 37 -16.18 -8.73 -5.56
CA LEU A 37 -17.29 -8.07 -4.88
C LEU A 37 -18.26 -7.37 -5.86
N VAL A 38 -17.71 -6.67 -6.85
CA VAL A 38 -18.48 -6.02 -7.93
C VAL A 38 -19.28 -7.06 -8.72
N GLN A 39 -18.65 -8.15 -9.14
CA GLN A 39 -19.31 -9.22 -9.87
C GLN A 39 -20.43 -9.87 -9.05
N SER A 40 -20.19 -10.23 -7.79
CA SER A 40 -21.23 -10.79 -6.93
C SER A 40 -22.39 -9.82 -6.70
N LEU A 41 -22.10 -8.52 -6.66
CA LEU A 41 -23.12 -7.47 -6.56
C LEU A 41 -23.92 -7.35 -7.87
N HIS A 42 -23.25 -7.32 -9.02
CA HIS A 42 -23.87 -7.26 -10.35
C HIS A 42 -24.78 -8.48 -10.60
N GLU A 43 -24.30 -9.68 -10.28
CA GLU A 43 -25.05 -10.94 -10.40
C GLU A 43 -26.17 -11.10 -9.34
N LYS A 44 -26.37 -10.08 -8.49
CA LYS A 44 -27.38 -10.06 -7.43
C LYS A 44 -27.24 -11.20 -6.40
N GLN A 45 -26.06 -11.78 -6.27
CA GLN A 45 -25.73 -12.79 -5.25
C GLN A 45 -25.60 -12.16 -3.86
N VAL A 46 -25.25 -10.88 -3.80
CA VAL A 46 -25.20 -10.09 -2.56
C VAL A 46 -26.03 -8.81 -2.67
N THR A 47 -26.51 -8.32 -1.54
CA THR A 47 -27.19 -7.04 -1.44
C THR A 47 -26.17 -5.89 -1.40
N PRO A 48 -26.52 -4.66 -1.83
CA PRO A 48 -25.60 -3.52 -1.78
C PRO A 48 -25.03 -3.26 -0.38
N SER A 49 -25.88 -3.38 0.65
CA SER A 49 -25.50 -3.26 2.05
C SER A 49 -24.51 -4.34 2.49
N THR A 50 -24.70 -5.58 2.02
CA THR A 50 -23.77 -6.70 2.31
C THR A 50 -22.41 -6.47 1.63
N ALA A 51 -22.39 -6.05 0.36
CA ALA A 51 -21.15 -5.74 -0.35
C ALA A 51 -20.38 -4.60 0.32
N ALA A 52 -21.07 -3.51 0.69
CA ALA A 52 -20.48 -2.41 1.46
C ALA A 52 -19.93 -2.88 2.82
N LYS A 53 -20.64 -3.77 3.52
CA LYS A 53 -20.18 -4.34 4.79
C LYS A 53 -18.93 -5.22 4.63
N LEU A 54 -18.88 -6.05 3.60
CA LEU A 54 -17.69 -6.87 3.29
C LEU A 54 -16.48 -5.97 3.00
N TRP A 55 -16.66 -4.96 2.15
CA TRP A 55 -15.63 -3.94 1.91
C TRP A 55 -15.21 -3.24 3.20
N ALA A 56 -16.15 -2.82 4.06
CA ALA A 56 -15.83 -2.11 5.30
C ALA A 56 -15.01 -2.96 6.27
N ASN A 57 -15.30 -4.26 6.35
CA ASN A 57 -14.50 -5.20 7.14
C ASN A 57 -13.08 -5.30 6.59
N ILE A 58 -12.93 -5.48 5.27
CA ILE A 58 -11.63 -5.54 4.59
C ILE A 58 -10.83 -4.25 4.85
N TYR A 59 -11.45 -3.09 4.64
CA TYR A 59 -10.82 -1.79 4.85
C TYR A 59 -10.39 -1.59 6.31
N ASN A 60 -11.24 -1.94 7.27
CA ASN A 60 -10.91 -1.78 8.69
C ASN A 60 -9.78 -2.71 9.13
N THR A 61 -9.76 -3.97 8.67
CA THR A 61 -8.64 -4.88 8.91
C THR A 61 -7.34 -4.34 8.31
N GLY A 62 -7.38 -3.90 7.05
CA GLY A 62 -6.22 -3.30 6.38
C GLY A 62 -5.72 -2.02 7.06
N LYS A 63 -6.63 -1.17 7.55
CA LYS A 63 -6.32 0.06 8.29
C LYS A 63 -5.61 -0.23 9.62
N LEU A 64 -5.89 -1.35 10.27
CA LEU A 64 -5.21 -1.75 11.51
C LEU A 64 -3.84 -2.40 11.24
N GLN A 65 -3.72 -3.14 10.13
CA GLN A 65 -2.51 -3.92 9.82
C GLN A 65 -1.45 -3.13 9.04
N ASN A 66 -1.85 -2.42 7.98
CA ASN A 66 -0.92 -1.89 6.99
C ASN A 66 -0.12 -0.66 7.49
N PRO A 67 -0.70 0.32 8.22
CA PRO A 67 0.07 1.48 8.67
C PRO A 67 1.24 1.14 9.62
N PRO A 68 1.09 0.25 10.64
CA PRO A 68 2.22 -0.18 11.45
C PRO A 68 3.33 -0.86 10.64
N ILE A 69 2.97 -1.71 9.68
CA ILE A 69 3.96 -2.39 8.81
C ILE A 69 4.67 -1.38 7.90
N ALA A 70 3.93 -0.40 7.36
CA ALA A 70 4.52 0.68 6.55
C ALA A 70 5.47 1.55 7.37
N ALA A 71 5.12 1.88 8.62
CA ALA A 71 5.99 2.64 9.50
C ALA A 71 7.28 1.87 9.83
N ALA A 72 7.18 0.59 10.18
CA ALA A 72 8.34 -0.26 10.44
C ALA A 72 9.24 -0.41 9.21
N THR A 73 8.64 -0.67 8.04
CA THR A 73 9.36 -0.79 6.76
C THR A 73 10.06 0.52 6.41
N ALA A 74 9.36 1.65 6.52
CA ALA A 74 9.93 2.97 6.26
C ALA A 74 11.08 3.30 7.22
N ALA A 75 10.97 2.94 8.50
CA ALA A 75 12.06 3.13 9.47
C ALA A 75 13.33 2.37 9.08
N VAL A 76 13.19 1.13 8.59
CA VAL A 76 14.33 0.35 8.06
C VAL A 76 14.93 1.02 6.83
N LEU A 77 14.09 1.50 5.90
CA LEU A 77 14.55 2.20 4.70
C LEU A 77 15.25 3.53 5.02
N PHE A 78 14.74 4.30 5.98
CA PHE A 78 15.39 5.52 6.45
C PHE A 78 16.70 5.23 7.19
N TYR A 79 16.77 4.12 7.93
CA TYR A 79 18.04 3.65 8.50
C TYR A 79 19.06 3.36 7.41
N LEU A 80 18.67 2.65 6.34
CA LEU A 80 19.56 2.39 5.20
C LEU A 80 20.04 3.68 4.55
N ALA A 81 19.12 4.63 4.32
CA ALA A 81 19.44 5.95 3.78
C ALA A 81 20.48 6.69 4.64
N TRP A 82 20.27 6.70 5.96
CA TRP A 82 21.18 7.31 6.93
C TRP A 82 22.53 6.59 6.97
N ALA A 83 22.54 5.26 6.89
CA ALA A 83 23.74 4.45 6.99
C ALA A 83 24.68 4.65 5.79
N VAL A 84 24.15 4.87 4.58
CA VAL A 84 24.95 5.15 3.36
C VAL A 84 25.02 6.64 2.97
N ARG A 85 24.64 7.54 3.89
CA ARG A 85 24.75 8.99 3.66
C ARG A 85 26.19 9.42 3.40
N GLU A 86 26.35 10.54 2.70
CA GLU A 86 27.66 11.12 2.41
C GLU A 86 28.52 11.29 3.69
N GLY A 87 29.78 10.86 3.61
CA GLY A 87 30.72 10.89 4.73
C GLY A 87 30.64 9.72 5.70
N SER A 88 29.79 8.71 5.45
CA SER A 88 29.76 7.47 6.25
C SER A 88 30.78 6.44 5.74
N ALA A 89 31.16 5.48 6.59
CA ALA A 89 32.03 4.38 6.16
C ALA A 89 31.39 3.51 5.07
N LEU A 90 30.05 3.38 5.08
CA LEU A 90 29.32 2.57 4.11
C LEU A 90 29.06 3.30 2.79
N SER A 91 29.17 4.64 2.74
CA SER A 91 29.03 5.38 1.49
C SER A 91 30.17 5.06 0.51
N LEU A 92 31.31 4.55 0.99
CA LEU A 92 32.41 4.06 0.15
C LEU A 92 32.07 2.77 -0.60
N LEU A 93 31.05 2.03 -0.14
CA LEU A 93 30.58 0.78 -0.75
C LEU A 93 29.28 0.97 -1.53
N ALA A 94 28.61 2.11 -1.37
CA ALA A 94 27.32 2.37 -1.95
C ALA A 94 27.44 3.02 -3.32
N GLY A 95 26.59 2.57 -4.26
CA GLY A 95 26.43 3.26 -5.52
C GLY A 95 26.02 4.73 -5.37
N PRO A 96 26.22 5.55 -6.40
CA PRO A 96 25.78 6.94 -6.40
C PRO A 96 24.29 7.06 -6.08
N ASN A 97 23.94 8.02 -5.22
CA ASN A 97 22.56 8.32 -4.82
C ASN A 97 21.83 7.24 -4.01
N SER A 98 22.47 6.16 -3.55
CA SER A 98 21.80 5.11 -2.76
C SER A 98 21.10 5.66 -1.50
N SER A 99 21.68 6.67 -0.84
CA SER A 99 21.04 7.33 0.30
C SER A 99 19.71 7.98 -0.07
N LEU A 100 19.67 8.71 -1.19
CA LEU A 100 18.44 9.34 -1.69
C LEU A 100 17.40 8.30 -2.11
N LEU A 101 17.82 7.24 -2.80
CA LEU A 101 16.92 6.17 -3.23
C LEU A 101 16.25 5.45 -2.04
N TYR A 102 17.01 5.16 -0.98
CA TYR A 102 16.43 4.60 0.25
C TYR A 102 15.49 5.59 0.96
N ALA A 103 15.83 6.89 0.98
CA ALA A 103 14.97 7.91 1.56
C ALA A 103 13.64 8.05 0.80
N VAL A 104 13.70 8.11 -0.53
CA VAL A 104 12.51 8.12 -1.40
C VAL A 104 11.68 6.86 -1.20
N SER A 105 12.33 5.70 -1.11
CA SER A 105 11.66 4.42 -0.85
C SER A 105 10.87 4.44 0.47
N GLY A 106 11.49 4.91 1.56
CA GLY A 106 10.83 5.05 2.86
C GLY A 106 9.66 6.03 2.82
N ALA A 107 9.84 7.18 2.16
CA ALA A 107 8.81 8.20 2.01
C ALA A 107 7.59 7.70 1.21
N LEU A 108 7.81 7.00 0.09
CA LEU A 108 6.74 6.40 -0.69
C LEU A 108 6.00 5.31 0.09
N THR A 109 6.73 4.50 0.86
CA THR A 109 6.15 3.42 1.68
C THR A 109 5.20 3.96 2.75
N VAL A 110 5.62 4.98 3.51
CA VAL A 110 4.73 5.60 4.53
C VAL A 110 3.66 6.51 3.91
N GLY A 111 3.90 7.00 2.69
CA GLY A 111 3.01 7.86 1.91
C GLY A 111 1.63 7.26 1.62
N ILE A 112 1.46 5.95 1.80
CA ILE A 112 0.14 5.30 1.69
C ILE A 112 -0.89 5.89 2.67
N VAL A 113 -0.46 6.36 3.84
CA VAL A 113 -1.34 6.93 4.87
C VAL A 113 -1.89 8.28 4.43
N PRO A 114 -1.06 9.30 4.13
CA PRO A 114 -1.58 10.58 3.65
C PRO A 114 -2.40 10.41 2.36
N PHE A 115 -1.98 9.55 1.42
CA PHE A 115 -2.79 9.26 0.22
C PHE A 115 -4.20 8.78 0.56
N THR A 116 -4.33 7.90 1.56
CA THR A 116 -5.64 7.41 2.00
C THR A 116 -6.50 8.54 2.57
N LEU A 117 -5.91 9.39 3.42
CA LEU A 117 -6.61 10.50 4.06
C LEU A 117 -7.07 11.56 3.05
N THR A 118 -6.27 11.84 2.02
CA THR A 118 -6.54 12.91 1.05
C THR A 118 -7.38 12.46 -0.14
N CYS A 119 -7.09 11.28 -0.70
CA CYS A 119 -7.65 10.86 -1.99
C CYS A 119 -8.76 9.82 -1.85
N MET A 120 -8.72 8.96 -0.82
CA MET A 120 -9.66 7.84 -0.67
C MET A 120 -10.77 8.10 0.35
N MET A 121 -10.57 9.04 1.28
CA MET A 121 -11.47 9.21 2.43
C MET A 121 -12.92 9.54 2.03
N GLY A 122 -13.14 10.29 0.95
CA GLY A 122 -14.48 10.58 0.43
C GLY A 122 -15.22 9.29 0.04
N THR A 123 -14.62 8.50 -0.84
CA THR A 123 -15.16 7.20 -1.27
C THR A 123 -15.32 6.22 -0.10
N ASN A 124 -14.37 6.20 0.84
CA ASN A 124 -14.49 5.35 2.03
C ASN A 124 -15.72 5.72 2.86
N ARG A 125 -15.97 7.01 3.09
CA ARG A 125 -17.15 7.48 3.87
C ARG A 125 -18.46 7.18 3.15
N GLU A 126 -18.49 7.33 1.83
CA GLU A 126 -19.66 7.00 1.02
C GLU A 126 -19.98 5.51 1.11
N LEU A 127 -18.98 4.62 0.98
CA LEU A 127 -19.16 3.18 1.16
C LEU A 127 -19.55 2.80 2.60
N GLU A 128 -18.94 3.43 3.61
CA GLU A 128 -19.32 3.25 5.02
C GLU A 128 -20.78 3.62 5.26
N ALA A 129 -21.28 4.69 4.64
CA ALA A 129 -22.68 5.12 4.76
C ALA A 129 -23.68 4.11 4.13
N LYS A 130 -23.23 3.24 3.23
CA LYS A 130 -24.07 2.18 2.64
C LYS A 130 -24.15 0.92 3.52
N VAL A 131 -23.29 0.80 4.52
CA VAL A 131 -23.35 -0.29 5.49
C VAL A 131 -24.64 -0.20 6.30
N GLY A 132 -25.48 -1.24 6.23
CA GLY A 132 -26.75 -1.27 6.95
C GLY A 132 -27.89 -0.52 6.26
N SER A 133 -27.68 -0.01 5.04
CA SER A 133 -28.78 0.47 4.20
C SER A 133 -29.81 -0.65 4.01
N LYS A 134 -31.10 -0.32 4.16
CA LYS A 134 -32.21 -1.22 3.83
C LYS A 134 -32.66 -1.05 2.37
N ASP A 135 -32.07 -0.08 1.67
CA ASP A 135 -32.41 0.21 0.31
C ASP A 135 -31.65 -0.72 -0.64
N GLU A 136 -32.39 -1.67 -1.22
CA GLU A 136 -31.88 -2.67 -2.15
C GLU A 136 -32.30 -2.39 -3.60
N ILE A 137 -32.81 -1.19 -3.87
CA ILE A 137 -33.18 -0.77 -5.22
C ILE A 137 -31.95 -0.73 -6.15
N GLU A 138 -32.22 -0.85 -7.45
CA GLU A 138 -31.19 -0.90 -8.47
C GLU A 138 -30.27 0.34 -8.45
N ALA A 139 -30.81 1.53 -8.18
CA ALA A 139 -30.01 2.75 -8.07
C ALA A 139 -28.92 2.66 -6.97
N THR A 140 -29.28 2.14 -5.79
CA THR A 140 -28.33 1.94 -4.69
C THR A 140 -27.29 0.86 -5.02
N ARG A 141 -27.67 -0.16 -5.80
CA ARG A 141 -26.73 -1.17 -6.31
C ARG A 141 -25.68 -0.54 -7.23
N THR A 142 -26.13 0.17 -8.27
CA THR A 142 -25.23 0.84 -9.22
C THR A 142 -24.30 1.84 -8.54
N GLU A 143 -24.80 2.53 -7.51
CA GLU A 143 -23.97 3.45 -6.71
C GLU A 143 -22.89 2.70 -5.93
N VAL A 144 -23.24 1.63 -5.20
CA VAL A 144 -22.24 0.81 -4.47
C VAL A 144 -21.22 0.19 -5.42
N GLU A 145 -21.65 -0.28 -6.58
CA GLU A 145 -20.78 -0.82 -7.62
C GLU A 145 -19.75 0.22 -8.08
N SER A 146 -20.20 1.42 -8.48
CA SER A 146 -19.31 2.50 -8.89
C SER A 146 -18.33 2.91 -7.78
N LEU A 147 -18.79 2.95 -6.53
CA LEU A 147 -17.94 3.26 -5.39
C LEU A 147 -16.86 2.20 -5.16
N LEU A 148 -17.21 0.91 -5.27
CA LEU A 148 -16.25 -0.20 -5.16
C LEU A 148 -15.21 -0.14 -6.27
N GLU A 149 -15.63 0.08 -7.52
CA GLU A 149 -14.72 0.24 -8.66
C GLU A 149 -13.74 1.40 -8.45
N ARG A 150 -14.28 2.58 -8.07
CA ARG A 150 -13.47 3.76 -7.78
C ARG A 150 -12.49 3.49 -6.64
N TRP A 151 -12.94 2.83 -5.57
CA TRP A 151 -12.07 2.45 -4.46
C TRP A 151 -10.96 1.51 -4.92
N GLY A 152 -11.28 0.52 -5.76
CA GLY A 152 -10.32 -0.42 -6.33
C GLY A 152 -9.22 0.28 -7.13
N VAL A 153 -9.60 1.23 -7.99
CA VAL A 153 -8.64 2.05 -8.77
C VAL A 153 -7.76 2.88 -7.85
N LEU A 154 -8.34 3.61 -6.90
CA LEU A 154 -7.58 4.44 -5.96
C LEU A 154 -6.64 3.60 -5.10
N ASN A 155 -7.07 2.42 -4.66
CA ASN A 155 -6.25 1.50 -3.89
C ASN A 155 -5.09 0.91 -4.72
N ALA A 156 -5.28 0.71 -6.04
CA ALA A 156 -4.20 0.28 -6.92
C ALA A 156 -3.15 1.37 -7.09
N VAL A 157 -3.58 2.64 -7.26
CA VAL A 157 -2.67 3.79 -7.27
C VAL A 157 -1.91 3.88 -5.95
N ARG A 158 -2.59 3.72 -4.81
CA ARG A 158 -1.98 3.65 -3.49
C ARG A 158 -0.92 2.55 -3.39
N GLY A 159 -1.21 1.36 -3.93
CA GLY A 159 -0.29 0.22 -3.99
C GLY A 159 0.94 0.47 -4.88
N GLY A 160 0.82 1.34 -5.88
CA GLY A 160 1.93 1.78 -6.72
C GLY A 160 3.02 2.54 -5.96
N LEU A 161 2.68 3.25 -4.88
CA LEU A 161 3.67 3.98 -4.07
C LEU A 161 4.73 3.03 -3.47
N PRO A 162 4.36 2.04 -2.63
CA PRO A 162 5.34 1.10 -2.09
C PRO A 162 5.95 0.20 -3.17
N LEU A 163 5.31 -0.01 -4.32
CA LEU A 163 5.94 -0.70 -5.47
C LEU A 163 7.14 0.09 -6.00
N VAL A 164 6.95 1.37 -6.32
CA VAL A 164 8.02 2.25 -6.78
C VAL A 164 9.10 2.37 -5.69
N GLY A 165 8.68 2.44 -4.42
CA GLY A 165 9.60 2.39 -3.28
C GLY A 165 10.45 1.11 -3.24
N ALA A 166 9.83 -0.06 -3.45
CA ALA A 166 10.55 -1.34 -3.49
C ALA A 166 11.58 -1.37 -4.64
N VAL A 167 11.22 -0.86 -5.82
CA VAL A 167 12.14 -0.74 -6.96
C VAL A 167 13.30 0.20 -6.63
N ALA A 168 13.04 1.37 -6.03
CA ALA A 168 14.09 2.30 -5.62
C ALA A 168 15.05 1.67 -4.59
N ALA A 169 14.52 0.94 -3.61
CA ALA A 169 15.34 0.20 -2.63
C ALA A 169 16.17 -0.92 -3.28
N ALA A 170 15.60 -1.62 -4.26
CA ALA A 170 16.31 -2.65 -5.02
C ALA A 170 17.48 -2.05 -5.81
N LEU A 171 17.23 -0.95 -6.54
CA LEU A 171 18.26 -0.22 -7.29
C LEU A 171 19.39 0.26 -6.36
N ALA A 172 19.04 0.81 -5.19
CA ALA A 172 20.02 1.25 -4.20
C ALA A 172 20.85 0.10 -3.61
N ALA A 173 20.31 -1.12 -3.56
CA ALA A 173 20.96 -2.28 -2.99
C ALA A 173 21.94 -2.99 -3.95
N ILE A 174 21.70 -2.87 -5.26
CA ILE A 174 22.50 -3.53 -6.30
C ILE A 174 23.49 -2.59 -7.01
N ALA A 175 23.37 -1.27 -6.80
CA ALA A 175 24.28 -0.25 -7.32
C ALA A 175 25.54 -0.12 -6.46
#